data_AF-A0A250XD44-F1
#
_entry.id   AF-A0A250XD44-F1
#
_cell.length_a   1.000
_cell.length_b   1.000
_cell.length_c   1.000
_cell.angle_alpha   90.00
_cell.angle_beta   90.00
_cell.angle_gamma   90.00
#
_symmetry.space_group_name_H-M   'P 1'
#
loop_
_entity.id
_entity.type
_entity.pdbx_description
1 polymer ?
#
loop_
_entity_poly.entity_id
_entity_poly.type
_entity_poly.pdbx_seq_one_letter_code
_entity_poly.pdbx_strand_id
1 'polypeptide(L)'
;MGDFLLESFVPGLGALVSLLMYGAPLSAVLKAASSRSLGDLNAIPFSITIANTIIWLSYGLLKHDPFITTPNAPGVCLAVFCTMTTYGLADETVKSRMRMILCGQAVLLPLLGVLTAFACSNLTEQLSLWGLSGNAISLVYYGAPLSTMAEVIKTRNSASILLPLTLMNLVNALLW
;
A
#
# COMPACT_ATOMS: atom_id res chain seq x y z
N MET A 1 24.70 -17.09 -13.40
CA MET A 1 24.83 -16.17 -12.24
C MET A 1 23.90 -14.97 -12.37
N GLY A 2 23.72 -14.40 -13.58
CA GLY A 2 22.75 -13.33 -13.83
C GLY A 2 21.30 -13.71 -13.50
N ASP A 3 20.88 -14.92 -13.89
CA ASP A 3 19.49 -15.37 -13.70
C ASP A 3 19.14 -15.50 -12.22
N PHE A 4 20.01 -16.07 -11.38
CA PHE A 4 19.80 -16.14 -9.93
C PHE A 4 19.70 -14.75 -9.27
N LEU A 5 20.52 -13.80 -9.72
CA LEU A 5 20.51 -12.44 -9.18
C LEU A 5 19.21 -11.71 -9.52
N LEU A 6 18.78 -11.76 -10.78
CA LEU A 6 17.62 -11.02 -11.27
C LEU A 6 16.29 -11.70 -10.96
N GLU A 7 16.24 -13.03 -10.94
CA GLU A 7 14.98 -13.78 -10.77
C GLU A 7 14.71 -14.17 -9.32
N SER A 8 15.70 -14.13 -8.41
CA SER A 8 15.52 -14.59 -7.04
C SER A 8 16.08 -13.64 -5.98
N PHE A 9 17.29 -13.12 -6.16
CA PHE A 9 17.92 -12.28 -5.14
C PHE A 9 17.29 -10.89 -5.05
N VAL A 10 17.18 -10.18 -6.19
CA VAL A 10 16.60 -8.83 -6.25
C VAL A 10 15.12 -8.83 -5.84
N PRO A 11 14.25 -9.72 -6.36
CA PRO A 11 12.86 -9.80 -5.92
C PRO A 11 12.71 -10.21 -4.45
N GLY A 12 13.58 -11.09 -3.96
CA GLY A 12 13.60 -11.49 -2.54
C GLY A 12 13.91 -10.33 -1.60
N LEU A 13 14.89 -9.49 -1.97
CA LEU A 13 15.17 -8.25 -1.25
C LEU A 13 14.00 -7.27 -1.33
N GLY A 14 13.38 -7.12 -2.50
CA GLY A 14 12.20 -6.27 -2.69
C GLY A 14 11.05 -6.68 -1.75
N ALA A 15 10.76 -7.97 -1.66
CA ALA A 15 9.77 -8.52 -0.75
C ALA A 15 10.09 -8.22 0.73
N LEU A 16 11.35 -8.40 1.14
CA LEU A 16 11.77 -8.11 2.52
C LEU A 16 11.63 -6.61 2.85
N VAL A 17 12.08 -5.73 1.94
CA VAL A 17 11.97 -4.27 2.13
C VAL A 17 10.51 -3.84 2.18
N SER A 18 9.66 -4.37 1.29
CA SER A 18 8.21 -4.12 1.29
C SER A 18 7.57 -4.50 2.63
N LEU A 19 7.91 -5.67 3.18
CA LEU A 19 7.40 -6.12 4.48
C LEU A 19 7.79 -5.17 5.62
N LEU A 20 9.06 -4.74 5.65
CA LEU A 20 9.54 -3.77 6.62
C LEU A 20 8.83 -2.42 6.49
N MET A 21 8.54 -1.98 5.26
CA MET A 21 7.79 -0.75 5.00
C MET A 21 6.35 -0.82 5.51
N TYR A 22 5.66 -1.95 5.36
CA TYR A 22 4.32 -2.12 5.96
C TYR A 22 4.35 -2.11 7.49
N GLY A 23 5.48 -2.52 8.09
CA GLY A 23 5.70 -2.43 9.54
C GLY A 23 6.03 -1.02 10.05
N ALA A 24 6.52 -0.11 9.19
CA ALA A 24 6.94 1.24 9.59
C ALA A 24 5.87 2.04 10.38
N PRO A 25 4.58 2.09 9.95
CA PRO A 25 3.55 2.82 10.70
C PRO A 25 3.10 2.14 11.99
N LEU A 26 3.47 0.87 12.23
CA LEU A 26 2.95 0.11 13.36
C LEU A 26 3.31 0.75 14.71
N SER A 27 4.54 1.26 14.83
CA SER A 27 4.98 1.95 16.06
C SER A 27 4.16 3.23 16.33
N ALA A 28 3.86 4.01 15.29
CA ALA A 28 3.04 5.21 15.38
C ALA A 28 1.58 4.89 15.73
N VAL A 29 1.00 3.86 15.11
CA VAL A 29 -0.37 3.39 15.37
C VAL A 29 -0.50 2.86 16.80
N LEU A 30 0.46 2.04 17.27
CA LEU A 30 0.46 1.52 18.64
C LEU A 30 0.62 2.65 19.67
N LYS A 31 1.47 3.64 19.38
CA LYS A 31 1.59 4.83 20.22
C LYS A 31 0.27 5.59 20.29
N ALA A 32 -0.37 5.87 19.15
CA ALA A 32 -1.67 6.54 19.09
C ALA A 32 -2.76 5.79 19.87
N ALA A 33 -2.78 4.45 19.78
CA ALA A 33 -3.68 3.60 20.55
C ALA A 33 -3.43 3.71 22.06
N SER A 34 -2.17 3.68 22.48
CA SER A 34 -1.81 3.82 23.90
C SER A 34 -2.17 5.20 24.47
N SER A 35 -2.00 6.27 23.68
CA SER A 35 -2.35 7.64 24.08
C SER A 35 -3.83 7.98 23.87
N ARG A 36 -4.63 7.05 23.31
CA ARG A 36 -6.04 7.24 22.93
C ARG A 36 -6.29 8.51 22.11
N SER A 37 -5.32 8.86 21.26
CA SER A 37 -5.38 10.05 20.43
C SER A 37 -4.59 9.82 19.16
N LEU A 38 -5.18 10.19 18.03
CA LEU A 38 -4.57 10.09 16.72
C LEU A 38 -3.37 11.05 16.57
N GLY A 39 -3.40 12.20 17.26
CA GLY A 39 -2.41 13.27 17.09
C GLY A 39 -2.31 13.71 15.63
N ASP A 40 -1.09 13.80 15.11
CA ASP A 40 -0.81 14.18 13.71
C ASP A 40 -0.84 12.99 12.74
N LEU A 41 -1.17 11.77 13.21
CA LEU A 41 -1.17 10.59 12.37
C LEU A 41 -2.34 10.62 11.37
N ASN A 42 -2.04 10.67 10.07
CA ASN A 42 -3.07 10.58 9.05
C ASN A 42 -3.56 9.13 8.88
N ALA A 43 -4.84 8.89 9.20
CA ALA A 43 -5.45 7.56 9.12
C ALA A 43 -5.91 7.14 7.71
N ILE A 44 -6.15 8.10 6.81
CA ILE A 44 -6.71 7.86 5.48
C ILE A 44 -5.85 6.91 4.62
N PRO A 45 -4.51 7.07 4.56
CA PRO A 45 -3.65 6.21 3.75
C PRO A 45 -3.80 4.72 4.09
N PHE A 46 -4.02 4.36 5.35
CA PHE A 46 -4.17 2.94 5.75
C PHE A 46 -5.34 2.26 5.03
N SER A 47 -6.45 2.98 4.83
CA SER A 47 -7.60 2.44 4.09
C SER A 47 -7.27 2.21 2.61
N ILE A 48 -6.45 3.07 2.01
CA ILE A 48 -6.00 2.94 0.60
C ILE A 48 -4.99 1.79 0.48
N THR A 49 -4.10 1.62 1.46
CA THR A 49 -3.12 0.53 1.49
C THR A 49 -3.78 -0.85 1.50
N ILE A 50 -4.98 -1.00 2.07
CA ILE A 50 -5.75 -2.24 1.99
C ILE A 50 -6.04 -2.60 0.52
N ALA A 51 -6.62 -1.69 -0.27
CA ALA A 51 -6.87 -1.98 -1.68
C ALA A 51 -5.58 -2.23 -2.45
N ASN A 52 -4.52 -1.46 -2.21
CA ASN A 52 -3.24 -1.66 -2.88
C ASN A 52 -2.67 -3.06 -2.63
N THR A 53 -2.64 -3.49 -1.36
CA THR A 53 -2.12 -4.82 -0.97
C THR A 53 -3.00 -5.96 -1.50
N ILE A 54 -4.32 -5.80 -1.53
CA ILE A 54 -5.23 -6.79 -2.15
C ILE A 54 -4.99 -6.89 -3.65
N ILE A 55 -4.85 -5.77 -4.36
CA ILE A 55 -4.61 -5.76 -5.81
C ILE A 55 -3.32 -6.49 -6.15
N TRP A 56 -2.21 -6.15 -5.48
CA TRP A 56 -0.93 -6.79 -5.73
C TRP A 56 -0.91 -8.26 -5.26
N LEU A 57 -1.62 -8.59 -4.19
CA LEU A 57 -1.80 -9.98 -3.77
C LEU A 57 -2.53 -10.79 -4.85
N SER A 58 -3.65 -10.30 -5.37
CA SER A 58 -4.39 -10.95 -6.46
C SER A 58 -3.53 -11.09 -7.72
N TYR A 59 -2.78 -10.05 -8.08
CA TYR A 59 -1.84 -10.09 -9.21
C TYR A 59 -0.76 -11.16 -9.02
N GLY A 60 -0.14 -11.21 -7.83
CA GLY A 60 0.88 -12.19 -7.49
C GLY A 60 0.35 -13.62 -7.52
N LEU A 61 -0.86 -13.85 -6.99
CA LEU A 61 -1.52 -15.16 -7.02
C LEU A 61 -1.84 -15.61 -8.45
N LEU A 62 -2.38 -14.72 -9.29
CA LEU A 62 -2.67 -15.01 -10.71
C LEU A 62 -1.40 -15.32 -11.51
N LYS A 63 -0.32 -14.58 -11.24
CA LYS A 63 0.98 -14.78 -11.89
C LYS A 63 1.76 -15.98 -11.33
N HIS A 64 1.31 -16.57 -10.22
CA HIS A 64 2.07 -17.53 -9.41
C HIS A 64 3.45 -16.98 -8.99
N ASP A 65 3.52 -15.69 -8.67
CA ASP A 65 4.74 -14.98 -8.31
C ASP A 65 4.86 -14.87 -6.77
N PRO A 66 5.74 -15.65 -6.13
CA PRO A 66 5.87 -15.65 -4.67
C PRO A 66 6.48 -14.35 -4.15
N PHE A 67 7.26 -13.63 -4.95
CA PHE A 67 7.91 -12.39 -4.52
C PHE A 67 6.91 -11.26 -4.37
N ILE A 68 5.85 -11.24 -5.19
CA ILE A 68 4.74 -10.30 -5.04
C ILE A 68 3.76 -10.77 -3.96
N THR A 69 3.48 -12.07 -3.90
CA THR A 69 2.48 -12.64 -2.98
C THR A 69 2.92 -12.51 -1.50
N THR A 70 4.18 -12.86 -1.21
CA THR A 70 4.71 -12.96 0.16
C THR A 70 4.68 -11.65 0.95
N PRO A 71 5.06 -10.47 0.41
CA PRO A 71 4.97 -9.21 1.15
C PRO A 71 3.54 -8.66 1.23
N ASN A 72 2.70 -8.90 0.21
CA ASN A 72 1.36 -8.32 0.15
C ASN A 72 0.36 -9.05 1.06
N ALA A 73 0.48 -10.37 1.24
CA ALA A 73 -0.38 -11.12 2.17
C ALA A 73 -0.35 -10.58 3.63
N PRO A 74 0.81 -10.48 4.31
CA PRO A 74 0.90 -9.82 5.61
C PRO A 74 0.63 -8.32 5.53
N GLY A 75 0.93 -7.68 4.38
CA GLY A 75 0.59 -6.29 4.11
C GLY A 75 -0.92 -6.00 4.26
N VAL A 76 -1.79 -6.88 3.75
CA VAL A 76 -3.25 -6.78 3.95
C VAL A 76 -3.58 -6.80 5.44
N CYS A 77 -3.04 -7.77 6.19
CA CYS A 77 -3.31 -7.91 7.63
C CYS A 77 -2.88 -6.66 8.41
N LEU A 78 -1.67 -6.15 8.14
CA LEU A 78 -1.16 -4.93 8.77
C LEU A 78 -1.99 -3.70 8.40
N ALA A 79 -2.36 -3.54 7.13
CA ALA A 79 -3.18 -2.42 6.67
C ALA A 79 -4.58 -2.43 7.29
N VAL A 80 -5.20 -3.61 7.43
CA VAL A 80 -6.47 -3.79 8.15
C VAL A 80 -6.29 -3.44 9.63
N PHE A 81 -5.27 -3.96 10.30
CA PHE A 81 -5.00 -3.64 11.71
C PHE A 81 -4.83 -2.13 11.95
N CYS A 82 -3.98 -1.48 11.13
CA CYS A 82 -3.74 -0.05 11.21
C CYS A 82 -5.02 0.75 10.94
N THR A 83 -5.81 0.36 9.94
CA THR A 83 -7.09 1.01 9.61
C THR A 83 -8.09 0.89 10.75
N MET A 84 -8.28 -0.31 11.32
CA MET A 84 -9.26 -0.52 12.40
C MET A 84 -8.87 0.24 13.67
N THR A 85 -7.58 0.21 14.02
CA THR A 85 -7.07 0.92 15.20
C THR A 85 -7.24 2.43 15.06
N THR A 86 -6.85 2.99 13.92
CA THR A 86 -6.94 4.43 13.68
C THR A 86 -8.37 4.90 13.46
N TYR A 87 -9.25 4.08 12.88
CA TYR A 87 -10.68 4.38 12.73
C TYR A 87 -11.35 4.63 14.09
N GLY A 88 -11.01 3.84 15.12
CA GLY A 88 -11.55 4.01 16.48
C GLY A 88 -11.12 5.32 17.15
N LEU A 89 -10.01 5.92 16.73
CA LEU A 89 -9.42 7.13 17.31
C LEU A 89 -9.69 8.39 16.48
N ALA A 90 -10.10 8.23 15.22
CA ALA A 90 -10.34 9.33 14.29
C ALA A 90 -11.63 10.10 14.61
N ASP A 91 -11.70 11.35 14.16
CA ASP A 91 -12.92 12.16 14.19
C ASP A 91 -13.90 11.72 13.10
N GLU A 92 -15.16 12.17 13.20
CA GLU A 92 -16.23 11.75 12.29
C GLU A 92 -15.99 12.16 10.82
N THR A 93 -15.23 13.22 10.58
CA THR A 93 -14.87 13.64 9.21
C THR A 93 -13.91 12.64 8.58
N VAL A 94 -12.85 12.27 9.31
CA VAL A 94 -11.87 11.29 8.86
C VAL A 94 -12.50 9.90 8.76
N LYS A 95 -13.29 9.47 9.74
CA LYS A 95 -14.05 8.21 9.68
C LYS A 95 -14.96 8.13 8.47
N SER A 96 -15.66 9.22 8.14
CA SER A 96 -16.53 9.26 6.97
C SER A 96 -15.74 9.06 5.68
N ARG A 97 -14.56 9.68 5.56
CA ARG A 97 -13.64 9.49 4.42
C ARG A 97 -13.12 8.06 4.34
N MET A 98 -12.64 7.50 5.45
CA MET A 98 -12.19 6.11 5.54
C MET A 98 -13.31 5.15 5.13
N ARG A 99 -14.52 5.33 5.66
CA ARG A 99 -15.69 4.52 5.31
C ARG A 99 -16.02 4.59 3.82
N MET A 100 -16.00 5.78 3.21
CA MET A 100 -16.22 5.92 1.77
C MET A 100 -15.19 5.12 0.95
N ILE A 101 -13.90 5.19 1.32
CA ILE A 101 -12.83 4.43 0.68
C ILE A 101 -13.06 2.92 0.85
N LEU A 102 -13.33 2.48 2.08
CA LEU A 102 -13.58 1.08 2.42
C LEU A 102 -14.78 0.50 1.67
N CYS A 103 -15.90 1.22 1.62
CA CYS A 103 -17.09 0.81 0.87
C CYS A 103 -16.81 0.80 -0.64
N GLY A 104 -16.11 1.82 -1.16
CA GLY A 104 -15.74 1.90 -2.56
C GLY A 104 -14.90 0.69 -3.00
N GLN A 105 -13.83 0.37 -2.27
CA GLN A 105 -12.99 -0.79 -2.60
C GLN A 105 -13.72 -2.14 -2.37
N ALA A 106 -14.63 -2.23 -1.39
CA ALA A 106 -15.43 -3.43 -1.17
C ALA A 106 -16.38 -3.75 -2.33
N VAL A 107 -16.71 -2.77 -3.17
CA VAL A 107 -17.48 -2.96 -4.40
C VAL A 107 -16.56 -3.13 -5.61
N LEU A 108 -15.57 -2.24 -5.76
CA LEU A 108 -14.73 -2.17 -6.96
C LEU A 108 -13.80 -3.39 -7.10
N LEU A 109 -13.22 -3.90 -5.99
CA LEU A 109 -12.28 -5.03 -6.07
C LEU A 109 -12.97 -6.35 -6.44
N PRO A 110 -14.10 -6.74 -5.82
CA PRO A 110 -14.84 -7.91 -6.26
C PRO A 110 -15.38 -7.76 -7.69
N LEU A 111 -15.84 -6.57 -8.08
CA LEU A 111 -16.28 -6.30 -9.45
C LEU A 111 -15.14 -6.51 -10.46
N LEU A 112 -13.94 -5.99 -10.16
CA LEU A 112 -12.74 -6.23 -10.97
C LEU A 112 -12.42 -7.73 -11.04
N GLY A 113 -12.51 -8.44 -9.93
CA GLY A 113 -12.32 -9.90 -9.87
C GLY A 113 -13.31 -10.67 -10.74
N VAL A 114 -14.61 -10.35 -10.67
CA VAL A 114 -15.65 -10.95 -11.51
C VAL A 114 -15.42 -10.59 -12.99
N LEU A 115 -15.15 -9.32 -13.30
CA LEU A 115 -14.88 -8.87 -14.65
C LEU A 115 -13.69 -9.63 -15.26
N THR A 116 -12.57 -9.70 -14.54
CA THR A 116 -11.36 -10.40 -15.01
C THR A 116 -11.57 -11.92 -15.11
N ALA A 117 -12.33 -12.53 -14.20
CA ALA A 117 -12.58 -13.97 -14.22
C ALA A 117 -13.50 -14.42 -15.36
N PHE A 118 -14.51 -13.62 -15.72
CA PHE A 118 -15.55 -14.02 -16.68
C PHE A 118 -15.47 -13.32 -18.05
N ALA A 119 -14.89 -12.12 -18.13
CA ALA A 119 -14.82 -11.37 -19.38
C ALA A 119 -13.47 -11.50 -20.10
N CYS A 120 -12.38 -11.75 -19.37
CA CYS A 120 -11.06 -11.90 -20.00
C CYS A 120 -10.85 -13.31 -20.52
N SER A 121 -10.31 -13.42 -21.73
CA SER A 121 -10.14 -14.71 -22.42
C SER A 121 -8.82 -15.41 -22.08
N ASN A 122 -7.85 -14.68 -21.51
CA ASN A 122 -6.53 -15.18 -21.22
C ASN A 122 -5.91 -14.54 -19.96
N LEU A 123 -4.90 -15.21 -19.41
CA LEU A 123 -4.19 -14.77 -18.20
C LEU A 123 -3.49 -13.42 -18.39
N THR A 124 -2.94 -13.15 -19.58
CA THR A 124 -2.23 -11.89 -19.86
C THR A 124 -3.14 -10.68 -19.68
N GLU A 125 -4.38 -10.75 -20.19
CA GLU A 125 -5.38 -9.70 -20.06
C GLU A 125 -5.80 -9.49 -18.59
N GLN A 126 -6.00 -10.58 -17.85
CA GLN A 126 -6.28 -10.52 -16.41
C GLN A 126 -5.14 -9.81 -15.66
N LEU A 127 -3.89 -10.21 -15.91
CA LEU A 127 -2.71 -9.60 -15.31
C LEU A 127 -2.59 -8.12 -15.70
N SER A 128 -2.86 -7.75 -16.95
CA SER A 128 -2.85 -6.35 -17.38
C SER A 128 -3.86 -5.49 -16.63
N LEU A 129 -5.09 -5.97 -16.41
CA LEU A 129 -6.12 -5.22 -15.68
C LEU A 129 -5.82 -5.08 -14.19
N TRP A 130 -5.37 -6.16 -13.53
CA TRP A 130 -4.93 -6.10 -12.13
C TRP A 130 -3.70 -5.21 -11.97
N GLY A 131 -2.72 -5.33 -12.86
CA GLY A 131 -1.51 -4.51 -12.85
C GLY A 131 -1.79 -3.03 -13.10
N LEU A 132 -2.66 -2.70 -14.07
CA LEU A 132 -3.08 -1.32 -14.34
C LEU A 132 -3.81 -0.72 -13.15
N SER A 133 -4.69 -1.49 -12.51
CA SER A 133 -5.40 -1.08 -11.30
C SER A 133 -4.42 -0.83 -10.14
N GLY A 134 -3.41 -1.69 -9.98
CA GLY A 134 -2.35 -1.56 -8.98
C GLY A 134 -1.52 -0.30 -9.18
N ASN A 135 -1.17 0.00 -10.43
CA ASN A 135 -0.46 1.23 -10.78
C ASN A 135 -1.32 2.47 -10.54
N ALA A 136 -2.61 2.44 -10.91
CA ALA A 136 -3.51 3.55 -10.69
C ALA A 136 -3.67 3.90 -9.20
N ILE A 137 -3.84 2.88 -8.34
CA ILE A 137 -3.95 3.13 -6.90
C ILE A 137 -2.61 3.57 -6.29
N SER A 138 -1.50 3.05 -6.79
CA SER A 138 -0.16 3.49 -6.39
C SER A 138 0.09 4.97 -6.71
N LEU A 139 -0.39 5.46 -7.86
CA LEU A 139 -0.32 6.88 -8.22
C LEU A 139 -1.11 7.75 -7.25
N VAL A 140 -2.33 7.33 -6.86
CA VAL A 140 -3.12 8.02 -5.84
C VAL A 140 -2.39 8.01 -4.50
N TYR A 141 -1.81 6.87 -4.13
CA TYR A 141 -1.03 6.70 -2.90
C TYR A 141 0.20 7.62 -2.84
N TYR A 142 0.90 7.81 -3.97
CA TYR A 142 2.04 8.73 -4.08
C TYR A 142 1.64 10.22 -4.16
N GLY A 143 0.35 10.54 -4.23
CA GLY A 143 -0.12 11.93 -4.12
C GLY A 143 0.22 12.57 -2.77
N ALA A 144 0.19 11.80 -1.68
CA ALA A 144 0.55 12.27 -0.34
C ALA A 144 2.00 12.77 -0.23
N PRO A 145 3.03 11.95 -0.54
CA PRO A 145 4.42 12.41 -0.50
C PRO A 145 4.69 13.55 -1.48
N LEU A 146 4.03 13.59 -2.65
CA LEU A 146 4.17 14.72 -3.59
C LEU A 146 3.64 16.03 -3.00
N SER A 147 2.50 15.98 -2.30
CA SER A 147 1.96 17.13 -1.58
C SER A 147 2.93 17.60 -0.48
N THR A 148 3.52 16.67 0.28
CA THR A 148 4.54 16.99 1.28
C THR A 148 5.77 17.62 0.65
N MET A 149 6.27 17.10 -0.48
CA MET A 149 7.39 17.70 -1.20
C MET A 149 7.08 19.13 -1.68
N ALA A 150 5.88 19.37 -2.20
CA ALA A 150 5.45 20.70 -2.60
C ALA A 150 5.44 21.68 -1.40
N GLU A 151 5.00 21.22 -0.24
CA GLU A 151 5.03 21.99 1.00
C GLU A 151 6.46 22.29 1.47
N VAL A 152 7.37 21.31 1.44
CA VAL A 152 8.79 21.50 1.80
C VAL A 152 9.46 22.53 0.90
N ILE A 153 9.20 22.50 -0.41
CA ILE A 153 9.73 23.48 -1.36
C ILE A 153 9.18 24.89 -1.04
N LYS A 154 7.89 24.98 -0.75
CA LYS A 154 7.22 26.26 -0.44
C LYS A 154 7.69 26.85 0.90
N THR A 155 7.83 26.03 1.92
CA THR A 155 8.19 26.44 3.29
C THR A 155 9.70 26.46 3.54
N ARG A 156 10.49 25.88 2.64
CA ARG A 156 11.94 25.64 2.78
C ARG A 156 12.29 24.88 4.07
N ASN A 157 11.40 24.02 4.55
CA ASN A 157 11.56 23.26 5.78
C ASN A 157 11.31 21.77 5.52
N SER A 158 12.32 20.92 5.76
CA SER A 158 12.26 19.48 5.53
C SER A 158 11.94 18.65 6.77
N ALA A 159 11.54 19.27 7.88
CA ALA A 159 11.24 18.57 9.14
C ALA A 159 10.14 17.49 9.02
N SER A 160 9.28 17.58 8.00
CA SER A 160 8.24 16.59 7.70
C SER A 160 8.75 15.36 6.92
N ILE A 161 9.97 15.38 6.39
CA ILE A 161 10.55 14.25 5.63
C ILE A 161 11.24 13.27 6.59
N LEU A 162 10.65 12.10 6.77
CA LEU A 162 11.27 10.98 7.47
C LEU A 162 12.29 10.29 6.54
N LEU A 163 13.55 10.76 6.57
CA LEU A 163 14.63 10.27 5.70
C LEU A 163 14.76 8.74 5.64
N PRO A 164 14.70 7.98 6.76
CA PRO A 164 14.79 6.52 6.69
C PRO A 164 13.64 5.89 5.89
N LEU A 165 12.42 6.40 6.08
CA LEU A 165 11.25 5.92 5.35
C LEU A 165 11.32 6.29 3.86
N THR A 166 11.79 7.49 3.53
CA THR A 166 12.00 7.91 2.13
C THR A 166 13.05 7.05 1.44
N LEU A 167 14.17 6.73 2.11
CA LEU A 167 15.20 5.84 1.58
C LEU A 167 14.69 4.41 1.39
N MET A 168 13.90 3.89 2.33
CA MET A 168 13.26 2.58 2.16
C MET A 168 12.30 2.56 0.97
N ASN A 169 11.49 3.60 0.79
CA ASN A 169 10.61 3.74 -0.37
C ASN A 169 11.42 3.79 -1.69
N LEU A 170 12.54 4.53 -1.71
CA LEU A 170 13.41 4.61 -2.88
C LEU A 170 14.03 3.25 -3.22
N VAL A 171 14.59 2.56 -2.21
CA VAL A 171 15.16 1.23 -2.39
C VAL A 171 14.09 0.25 -2.88
N ASN A 172 12.91 0.28 -2.29
CA ASN A 172 11.79 -0.55 -2.73
C ASN A 172 11.42 -0.24 -4.20
N ALA A 173 11.34 1.02 -4.59
CA ALA A 173 11.03 1.42 -5.96
C ALA A 173 12.13 1.06 -6.99
N LEU A 174 13.38 0.89 -6.55
CA LEU A 174 14.47 0.43 -7.42
C LEU A 174 14.54 -1.10 -7.56
N LEU A 175 13.94 -1.83 -6.62
CA LEU A 175 13.93 -3.30 -6.60
C LEU A 175 12.75 -3.89 -7.40
N TRP A 176 11.71 -3.10 -7.66
CA TRP A 176 10.51 -3.46 -8.42
C TRP A 176 10.51 -2.83 -9.81
#